data_AF-Q66DQ5-F1
#
_entry.id   AF-Q66DQ5-F1
#
_cell.length_a   1.000
_cell.length_b   1.000
_cell.length_c   1.000
_cell.angle_alpha   90.00
_cell.angle_beta   90.00
_cell.angle_gamma   90.00
#
_symmetry.space_group_name_H-M   'P 1'
#
loop_
_entity.id
_entity.type
_entity.pdbx_description
1 polymer ?
#
loop_
_entity_poly.entity_id
_entity_poly.type
_entity_poly.pdbx_seq_one_letter_code
_entity_poly.pdbx_strand_id
1 'polypeptide(L)' 'MSVEQAPPELQLAVDLIYLLECNEIAPETALAALAIVQLDYQRKLRHKESD' A
#
# COMPACT_ATOMS: atom_id res chain seq x y z
N MET A 1 16.80 -9.35 13.60
CA MET A 1 16.52 -9.90 12.26
C MET A 1 16.23 -8.72 11.37
N SER A 2 17.11 -8.45 10.40
CA SER A 2 17.10 -7.20 9.63
C SER A 2 15.97 -7.23 8.60
N VAL A 3 15.07 -6.25 8.69
CA VAL A 3 13.97 -6.01 7.73
C VAL A 3 14.50 -5.60 6.34
N GLU A 4 15.80 -5.28 6.24
CA GLU A 4 16.50 -4.85 5.02
C GLU A 4 16.54 -5.90 3.90
N GLN A 5 16.23 -7.17 4.17
CA GLN A 5 16.17 -8.24 3.15
C GLN A 5 14.74 -8.68 2.78
N ALA A 6 13.71 -7.98 3.29
CA ALA A 6 12.33 -8.29 2.97
C ALA A 6 12.01 -7.94 1.49
N PRO A 7 11.05 -8.63 0.85
CA PRO A 7 10.54 -8.24 -0.46
C PRO A 7 10.09 -6.77 -0.48
N PRO A 8 10.27 -6.03 -1.59
CA PRO A 8 9.92 -4.61 -1.67
C PRO A 8 8.48 -4.30 -1.25
N GLU A 9 7.53 -5.19 -1.57
CA GLU A 9 6.13 -5.08 -1.19
C GLU A 9 5.91 -5.16 0.32
N LEU A 10 6.71 -5.97 1.03
CA LEU A 10 6.62 -6.12 2.48
C LEU A 10 7.23 -4.90 3.18
N GLN A 11 8.35 -4.37 2.69
CA GLN A 11 8.95 -3.14 3.20
C GLN A 11 7.97 -1.97 3.05
N LEU A 12 7.38 -1.81 1.86
CA LEU A 12 6.40 -0.75 1.62
C LEU A 12 5.15 -0.90 2.51
N ALA A 13 4.68 -2.12 2.76
CA ALA A 13 3.56 -2.35 3.66
C ALA A 13 3.87 -1.89 5.09
N VAL A 14 5.08 -2.16 5.59
CA VAL A 14 5.53 -1.69 6.91
C VAL A 14 5.57 -0.16 6.97
N ASP A 15 6.15 0.49 5.97
CA ASP A 15 6.22 1.95 5.90
C ASP A 15 4.83 2.60 5.85
N LEU A 16 3.90 2.01 5.09
CA LEU A 16 2.52 2.48 5.01
C LEU A 16 1.78 2.31 6.34
N ILE A 17 1.94 1.17 7.02
CA ILE A 17 1.35 0.95 8.35
C ILE A 17 1.87 1.99 9.34
N TYR A 18 3.19 2.18 9.39
CA TYR A 18 3.81 3.19 10.25
C TYR A 18 3.24 4.59 9.98
N LEU A 19 3.12 4.99 8.72
CA LEU A 19 2.55 6.28 8.35
C LEU A 19 1.09 6.43 8.82
N LEU A 20 0.27 5.39 8.63
CA LEU A 20 -1.14 5.41 9.02
C LEU A 20 -1.30 5.49 10.55
N GLU A 21 -0.48 4.74 11.30
CA GLU A 21 -0.46 4.78 12.77
C GLU A 21 0.00 6.13 13.29
N CYS A 22 1.07 6.71 12.72
CA CYS A 22 1.56 8.03 13.12
C CYS A 22 0.55 9.17 12.88
N ASN A 23 -0.39 8.98 11.96
CA ASN A 23 -1.47 9.93 11.67
C ASN A 23 -2.78 9.56 12.39
N GLU A 24 -2.75 8.58 13.31
CA GLU A 24 -3.90 8.13 14.10
C GLU A 24 -5.11 7.73 13.24
N ILE A 25 -4.85 7.17 12.05
CA ILE A 25 -5.90 6.78 11.12
C ILE A 25 -6.58 5.51 11.62
N ALA A 26 -7.91 5.58 11.78
CA ALA A 26 -8.71 4.41 12.17
C ALA A 26 -8.52 3.26 11.15
N PRO A 27 -8.37 2.00 11.61
CA PRO A 27 -8.14 0.85 10.72
C PRO A 27 -9.18 0.70 9.60
N GLU A 28 -10.45 1.00 9.88
CA GLU A 28 -11.54 0.92 8.90
C GLU A 28 -11.35 1.95 7.78
N THR A 29 -10.94 3.17 8.13
CA THR A 29 -10.63 4.23 7.18
C THR A 29 -9.39 3.89 6.36
N ALA A 30 -8.34 3.36 7.01
CA ALA A 30 -7.13 2.91 6.33
C ALA A 30 -7.44 1.81 5.29
N LEU A 31 -8.21 0.80 5.67
CA LEU A 31 -8.61 -0.28 4.76
C LEU A 31 -9.42 0.24 3.56
N ALA A 32 -10.38 1.14 3.81
CA ALA A 32 -11.15 1.76 2.73
C ALA A 32 -10.26 2.56 1.77
N ALA A 33 -9.30 3.33 2.29
CA ALA A 33 -8.34 4.08 1.48
C ALA A 33 -7.42 3.16 0.67
N LEU A 34 -6.90 2.09 1.29
CA LEU A 34 -6.05 1.11 0.62
C LEU A 34 -6.78 0.37 -0.51
N ALA A 35 -8.09 0.10 -0.37
CA ALA A 35 -8.90 -0.47 -1.45
C ALA A 35 -9.01 0.47 -2.66
N ILE A 36 -9.14 1.79 -2.42
CA ILE A 36 -9.15 2.80 -3.49
C ILE A 36 -7.80 2.84 -4.20
N VAL A 37 -6.69 2.87 -3.44
CA VAL A 37 -5.33 2.85 -3.99
C VAL A 37 -5.11 1.59 -4.81
N GLN A 38 -5.48 0.41 -4.30
CA GLN A 38 -5.37 -0.86 -5.02
C GLN A 38 -6.09 -0.80 -6.37
N LEU A 39 -7.33 -0.29 -6.40
CA LEU A 39 -8.11 -0.17 -7.62
C LEU A 39 -7.47 0.77 -8.65
N ASP A 40 -6.86 1.88 -8.20
CA ASP A 40 -6.14 2.82 -9.08
C ASP A 40 -4.91 2.17 -9.73
N TYR A 41 -4.10 1.45 -8.95
CA TYR A 41 -2.95 0.72 -9.50
C TYR A 41 -3.37 -0.41 -10.44
N GLN A 42 -4.44 -1.13 -10.14
CA GLN A 42 -5.00 -2.13 -11.06
C GLN A 42 -5.45 -1.50 -12.40
N ARG A 43 -6.04 -0.29 -12.37
CA ARG A 43 -6.40 0.44 -13.60
C ARG A 43 -5.15 0.84 -14.39
N LYS A 44 -4.11 1.34 -13.70
CA LYS A 44 -2.82 1.69 -14.32
C LYS A 44 -2.14 0.49 -14.99
N LEU A 45 -2.18 -0.68 -14.35
CA LEU A 45 -1.65 -1.92 -14.93
C LEU A 45 -2.41 -2.31 -16.20
N ARG A 46 -3.75 -2.30 -16.17
CA ARG A 46 -4.56 -2.59 -17.36
C ARG A 46 -4.33 -1.60 -18.51
N HIS A 47 -4.16 -0.31 -18.20
CA HIS A 47 -3.82 0.70 -19.20
C HIS A 47 -2.44 0.44 -19.81
N LYS A 48 -1.47 0.02 -18.99
CA LYS A 48 -0.10 -0.30 -19.45
C LYS A 48 -0.03 -1.56 -20.33
N GLU A 49 -0.99 -2.47 -20.21
CA GLU A 49 -1.13 -3.66 -21.08
C GLU A 49 -1.86 -3.36 -22.40
N SER A 50 -2.49 -2.19 -22.51
CA SER A 50 -3.28 -1.78 -23.69
C SER A 50 -2.55 -0.78 -24.60
N ASP A 51 -1.32 -0.37 -24.23
CA ASP A 51 -0.35 0.43 -25.01
C ASP A 51 0.79 -0.47 -25.52
#